data_AF-A0A0B9GYI4-F1
#
_entry.id   AF-A0A0B9GYI4-F1
#
_cell.length_a   1.000
_cell.length_b   1.000
_cell.length_c   1.000
_cell.angle_alpha   90.00
_cell.angle_beta   90.00
_cell.angle_gamma   90.00
#
_symmetry.space_group_name_H-M   'P 1'
#
loop_
_entity.id
_entity.type
_entity.pdbx_description
1 polymer ?
#
loop_
_entity_poly.entity_id
_entity_poly.type
_entity_poly.pdbx_seq_one_letter_code
_entity_poly.pdbx_strand_id
1 'polypeptide(L)' 'MTDSTSSPLDNAPDDIKLAVDLIYLLESNEIDPETALSAIKIVKNDLEAKLKAKQGK' A
#
# COMPACT_ATOMS: atom_id res chain seq x y z
N MET A 1 18.95 7.04 29.09
CA MET A 1 19.91 7.05 27.96
C MET A 1 19.13 6.84 26.68
N THR A 2 19.51 7.58 25.65
CA THR A 2 18.96 7.60 24.29
C THR A 2 18.95 6.22 23.66
N ASP A 3 17.81 5.78 23.13
CA ASP A 3 17.73 5.15 21.82
C ASP A 3 16.28 5.23 21.35
N SER A 4 15.99 6.31 20.63
CA SER A 4 14.81 6.41 19.78
C SER A 4 14.93 5.31 18.74
N THR A 5 14.27 4.17 18.95
CA THR A 5 13.97 3.19 17.91
C THR A 5 13.00 3.84 16.92
N SER A 6 13.52 4.77 16.11
CA SER A 6 12.88 5.16 14.87
C SER A 6 12.86 3.89 14.03
N SER A 7 11.68 3.30 13.90
CA SER A 7 11.52 2.15 13.04
C SER A 7 11.92 2.61 11.62
N PRO A 8 12.61 1.78 10.81
CA PRO A 8 13.04 2.18 9.46
C PRO A 8 11.91 2.69 8.57
N LEU A 9 10.66 2.37 8.95
CA LEU A 9 9.44 2.83 8.30
C LEU A 9 9.06 4.26 8.66
N ASP A 10 9.45 4.81 9.82
CA ASP A 10 9.03 6.15 10.24
C ASP A 10 9.47 7.24 9.26
N ASN A 11 10.64 7.05 8.64
CA ASN A 11 11.22 7.96 7.65
C ASN A 11 10.97 7.53 6.20
N ALA A 12 10.23 6.44 5.96
CA ALA A 12 9.94 5.98 4.61
C ALA A 12 8.91 6.89 3.92
N PRO A 13 8.94 6.99 2.58
CA PRO A 13 7.88 7.61 1.80
C PRO A 13 6.49 7.01 2.10
N ASP A 14 5.43 7.81 1.97
CA ASP A 14 4.06 7.42 2.33
C ASP A 14 3.55 6.20 1.55
N ASP A 15 3.95 6.08 0.27
CA ASP A 15 3.64 4.93 -0.58
C ASP A 15 4.29 3.64 -0.08
N ILE A 16 5.52 3.72 0.42
CA ILE A 16 6.23 2.58 1.01
C ILE A 16 5.58 2.15 2.32
N LYS A 17 5.25 3.11 3.21
CA LYS A 17 4.54 2.82 4.46
C LYS A 17 3.21 2.12 4.19
N LEU A 18 2.41 2.67 3.26
CA LEU A 18 1.12 2.10 2.90
C LEU A 18 1.26 0.69 2.27
N ALA A 19 2.28 0.47 1.44
CA ALA A 19 2.52 -0.85 0.86
C ALA A 19 2.82 -1.89 1.96
N VAL A 20 3.60 -1.53 2.98
CA VAL A 20 3.91 -2.41 4.12
C VAL A 20 2.65 -2.73 4.93
N ASP A 21 1.83 -1.71 5.23
CA ASP A 21 0.56 -1.92 5.94
C ASP A 21 -0.39 -2.85 5.16
N LEU A 22 -0.47 -2.67 3.84
CA LEU A 22 -1.29 -3.52 2.97
C LEU A 22 -0.78 -4.96 2.94
N ILE A 23 0.53 -5.18 2.87
CA ILE A 23 1.12 -6.53 2.93
C ILE A 23 0.76 -7.19 4.26
N TYR A 24 0.97 -6.48 5.38
CA TYR A 24 0.63 -6.98 6.71
C TYR A 24 -0.86 -7.38 6.82
N LEU A 25 -1.76 -6.56 6.28
CA LEU A 25 -3.19 -6.87 6.27
C LEU A 25 -3.51 -8.13 5.45
N LEU A 26 -2.90 -8.29 4.28
CA LEU A 26 -3.12 -9.46 3.42
C LEU A 26 -2.62 -10.74 4.09
N GLU A 27 -1.42 -10.70 4.67
CA GLU A 27 -0.84 -11.83 5.39
C GLU A 27 -1.64 -12.19 6.65
N SER A 28 -2.06 -11.18 7.43
CA SER A 28 -2.85 -11.38 8.66
C SER A 28 -4.23 -11.98 8.40
N ASN A 29 -4.76 -11.82 7.19
CA ASN A 29 -6.02 -12.42 6.76
C ASN A 29 -5.82 -13.70 5.92
N GLU A 30 -4.59 -14.23 5.85
CA GLU A 30 -4.24 -15.45 5.13
C GLU A 30 -4.69 -15.43 3.65
N ILE A 31 -4.63 -14.25 3.03
CA ILE A 31 -5.04 -14.08 1.64
C ILE A 31 -4.00 -14.68 0.72
N ASP A 32 -4.43 -15.58 -0.16
CA ASP A 32 -3.57 -16.17 -1.18
C ASP A 32 -2.91 -15.07 -2.05
N PRO A 33 -1.59 -15.15 -2.30
CA PRO A 33 -0.87 -14.12 -3.07
C PRO A 33 -1.41 -13.90 -4.49
N GLU A 34 -1.89 -14.94 -5.19
CA GLU A 34 -2.46 -14.79 -6.53
C GLU A 34 -3.78 -14.01 -6.47
N THR A 35 -4.60 -14.31 -5.45
CA THR A 35 -5.83 -13.57 -5.17
C THR A 35 -5.54 -12.12 -4.79
N ALA A 36 -4.55 -11.88 -3.94
CA ALA A 36 -4.12 -10.54 -3.54
C ALA A 36 -3.64 -9.71 -4.74
N LEU A 37 -2.80 -10.28 -5.61
CA LEU A 37 -2.32 -9.61 -6.82
C LEU A 37 -3.47 -9.25 -7.77
N SER A 38 -4.43 -10.15 -7.94
CA SER A 38 -5.64 -9.89 -8.75
C SER A 38 -6.45 -8.71 -8.19
N ALA A 39 -6.68 -8.68 -6.87
CA ALA A 39 -7.38 -7.59 -6.20
C ALA A 39 -6.61 -6.25 -6.29
N ILE A 40 -5.30 -6.25 -6.06
CA ILE A 40 -4.44 -5.05 -6.18
C ILE A 40 -4.50 -4.49 -7.59
N LYS A 41 -4.55 -5.34 -8.63
CA LYS A 41 -4.70 -4.89 -10.03
C LYS A 41 -6.01 -4.13 -10.25
N ILE A 42 -7.11 -4.59 -9.65
CA ILE A 42 -8.41 -3.91 -9.72
C ILE A 42 -8.33 -2.55 -9.01
N VAL A 43 -7.78 -2.50 -7.80
CA VAL A 43 -7.59 -1.25 -7.04
C VAL A 43 -6.73 -0.26 -7.80
N LYS A 44 -5.60 -0.70 -8.38
CA LYS A 44 -4.73 0.12 -9.22
C LYS A 44 -5.50 0.75 -10.38
N ASN A 45 -6.27 -0.05 -11.13
CA ASN A 45 -7.04 0.44 -12.27
C ASN A 45 -8.09 1.50 -11.86
N ASP A 46 -8.75 1.32 -10.72
CA ASP A 46 -9.70 2.30 -10.17
C ASP A 46 -9.01 3.63 -9.80
N LEU A 47 -7.85 3.56 -9.13
CA LEU A 47 -7.06 4.74 -8.80
C LEU A 47 -6.56 5.48 -10.06
N GLU A 48 -6.08 4.75 -11.06
CA GLU A 48 -5.68 5.34 -12.35
C GLU A 48 -6.86 6.03 -13.06
N ALA A 49 -8.05 5.42 -13.05
CA ALA A 49 -9.25 6.02 -13.60
C ALA A 49 -9.62 7.32 -12.87
N LYS A 50 -9.53 7.33 -11.54
CA LYS A 50 -9.76 8.54 -10.72
C LYS A 50 -8.74 9.64 -11.00
N LEU A 51 -7.47 9.30 -11.22
CA LEU A 51 -6.44 10.27 -11.58
C LEU A 51 -6.71 10.88 -12.97
N LYS A 52 -7.06 10.06 -13.96
CA LYS A 52 -7.44 10.54 -15.31
C LYS A 52 -8.66 11.46 -15.25
N ALA A 53 -9.67 11.11 -14.46
CA ALA A 53 -10.86 11.94 -14.27
C ALA A 53 -10.54 13.30 -13.60
N LYS A 54 -9.50 13.38 -12.75
CA LYS A 54 -9.03 14.64 -12.15
C LYS A 54 -8.22 15.51 -13.11
N GLN A 55 -7.59 14.93 -14.13
CA GLN A 55 -6.79 15.66 -15.13
C GLN A 55 -7.62 16.20 -16.30
N GLY A 56 -8.83 15.69 -16.51
CA GLY A 56 -9.78 16.17 -17.52
C GLY A 56 -10.71 17.30 -17.04
N LYS A 57 -10.37 17.97 -15.93
CA LYS A 57 -11.13 19.09 -15.35
C LYS A 57 -10.34 20.39 -15.41
#